data_AF-D5G732-F1
#
_entry.id   AF-D5G732-F1
#
_cell.length_a   1.000
_cell.length_b   1.000
_cell.length_c   1.000
_cell.angle_alpha   90.00
_cell.angle_beta   90.00
_cell.angle_gamma   90.00
#
_symmetry.space_group_name_H-M   'P 1'
#
loop_
_entity.id
_entity.type
_entity.pdbx_description
1 polymer ?
#
loop_
_entity_poly.entity_id
_entity_poly.type
_entity_poly.pdbx_seq_one_letter_code
_entity_poly.pdbx_strand_id
1 'polypeptide(L)'
;MSNEDAEYAAFLEKSNKDYSKPSGGVGASTKASEEVVKTSVPEEVHPAINALRGRTYTSDADEEFQPVSLNYEGDGLPSEEGFAKVLHLPSDSEIKVMDLGYWDVHNDYEDVRDAVVAIAGGNASLVKVYRVTGSGARAEYYVLGLAKEKGVLEGVKVLAVES
;
A
#
# COMPACT_ATOMS: atom_id res chain seq x y z
N MET A 1 10.51 -32.56 33.89
CA MET A 1 9.43 -31.57 33.82
C MET A 1 10.12 -30.24 33.55
N SER A 2 10.52 -30.06 32.29
CA SER A 2 9.77 -29.40 31.21
C SER A 2 10.24 -27.95 31.16
N ASN A 3 11.42 -27.77 30.55
CA ASN A 3 12.04 -26.46 30.35
C ASN A 3 11.74 -25.92 28.93
N GLU A 4 10.93 -26.65 28.16
CA GLU A 4 10.55 -26.29 26.79
C GLU A 4 9.47 -25.19 26.71
N ASP A 5 8.68 -24.95 27.76
CA ASP A 5 7.63 -23.91 27.76
C ASP A 5 8.20 -22.47 27.82
N ALA A 6 9.38 -22.29 28.44
CA ALA A 6 10.00 -20.98 28.58
C ALA A 6 10.67 -20.49 27.28
N GLU A 7 11.25 -21.41 26.51
CA GLU A 7 11.85 -21.07 25.21
C GLU A 7 10.78 -20.89 24.11
N TYR A 8 9.66 -21.60 24.19
CA TYR A 8 8.52 -21.39 23.28
C TYR A 8 7.85 -20.02 23.47
N ALA A 9 7.71 -19.56 24.72
CA ALA A 9 7.20 -18.22 25.02
C ALA A 9 8.13 -17.12 24.49
N ALA A 10 9.46 -17.31 24.59
CA ALA A 10 10.44 -16.36 24.09
C ALA A 10 10.45 -16.27 22.55
N PHE A 11 10.07 -17.32 21.83
CA PHE A 11 9.94 -17.30 20.37
C PHE A 11 8.68 -16.54 19.92
N LEU A 12 7.54 -16.73 20.59
CA LEU A 12 6.31 -15.99 20.30
C LEU A 12 6.44 -14.48 20.59
N GLU A 13 7.17 -14.10 21.65
CA GLU A 13 7.40 -12.69 21.98
C GLU A 13 8.45 -12.04 21.06
N LYS A 14 9.34 -12.83 20.43
CA LYS A 14 10.34 -12.32 19.47
C LYS A 14 9.73 -11.89 18.15
N SER A 15 8.56 -12.43 17.79
CA SER A 15 7.89 -12.13 16.52
C SER A 15 7.00 -10.88 16.59
N ASN A 16 6.68 -10.38 17.79
CA ASN A 16 5.95 -9.12 17.97
C ASN A 16 6.87 -7.90 18.11
N LYS A 17 8.08 -7.97 17.54
CA LYS A 17 8.98 -6.82 17.49
C LYS A 17 8.44 -5.78 16.52
N ASP A 18 7.74 -4.82 17.10
CA ASP A 18 7.53 -3.47 16.63
C ASP A 18 8.80 -2.94 15.92
N TYR A 19 8.76 -2.85 14.59
CA TYR A 19 9.86 -2.36 13.74
C TYR A 19 10.00 -0.82 13.79
N SER A 20 9.63 -0.20 14.92
CA SER A 20 9.59 1.25 15.09
C SER A 20 10.75 1.80 15.93
N LYS A 21 12.00 1.29 15.77
CA LYS A 21 13.25 2.05 16.04
C LYS A 21 14.53 1.29 15.64
N PRO A 22 15.54 1.99 15.07
CA PRO A 22 16.79 1.35 14.64
C PRO A 22 17.80 1.27 15.79
N SER A 23 18.39 0.11 16.00
CA SER A 23 19.64 -0.03 16.77
C SER A 23 20.52 -1.06 16.07
N GLY A 24 21.60 -0.57 15.47
CA GLY A 24 22.43 -1.28 14.49
C GLY A 24 23.36 -2.36 15.02
N GLY A 25 23.87 -3.16 14.07
CA GLY A 25 24.88 -4.20 14.31
C GLY A 25 25.26 -5.05 13.08
N VAL A 26 25.63 -4.39 11.97
CA VAL A 26 26.55 -4.78 10.87
C VAL A 26 26.47 -6.19 10.24
N GLY A 27 26.06 -6.22 8.95
CA GLY A 27 26.39 -7.29 8.01
C GLY A 27 25.88 -7.03 6.59
N ALA A 28 26.77 -6.54 5.71
CA ALA A 28 26.66 -6.39 4.25
C ALA A 28 25.83 -5.22 3.67
N SER A 29 26.52 -4.44 2.83
CA SER A 29 26.05 -3.27 2.10
C SER A 29 24.89 -3.56 1.15
N THR A 30 23.81 -2.80 1.31
CA THR A 30 23.18 -1.99 0.25
C THR A 30 22.35 -0.94 0.96
N LYS A 31 22.78 0.32 0.89
CA LYS A 31 21.98 1.46 1.32
C LYS A 31 20.81 1.61 0.34
N ALA A 32 19.76 0.82 0.53
CA ALA A 32 18.43 1.24 0.11
C ALA A 32 17.88 2.03 1.30
N SER A 33 17.90 3.34 1.19
CA SER A 33 17.06 4.21 2.01
C SER A 33 15.62 3.74 1.81
N GLU A 34 15.14 2.92 2.74
CA GLU A 34 13.72 2.68 2.99
C GLU A 34 13.11 4.02 3.40
N GLU A 35 12.86 4.86 2.40
CA GLU A 35 11.80 5.84 2.49
C GLU A 35 10.49 5.10 2.16
N VAL A 36 10.13 4.17 3.04
CA VAL A 36 8.75 3.69 3.09
C VAL A 36 7.96 4.94 3.46
N VAL A 37 7.31 5.52 2.46
CA VAL A 37 6.41 6.65 2.63
C VAL A 37 5.51 6.28 3.80
N LYS A 38 5.62 7.04 4.90
CA LYS A 38 4.76 6.91 6.08
C LYS A 38 3.34 7.30 5.67
N THR A 39 2.69 6.38 5.01
CA THR A 39 1.25 6.36 4.79
C THR A 39 0.67 5.89 6.10
N SER A 40 0.40 6.86 6.98
CA SER A 40 -0.33 6.63 8.23
C SER A 40 -1.57 5.80 7.90
N VAL A 41 -1.69 4.62 8.51
CA VAL A 41 -2.93 3.84 8.47
C VAL A 41 -3.98 4.70 9.16
N PRO A 42 -4.94 5.28 8.44
CA PRO A 42 -5.94 6.15 9.05
C PRO A 42 -6.86 5.28 9.91
N GLU A 43 -7.15 5.74 11.12
CA GLU A 43 -8.07 5.07 12.05
C GLU A 43 -9.52 5.05 11.51
N GLU A 44 -9.83 5.87 10.50
CA GLU A 44 -11.13 6.00 9.84
C GLU A 44 -11.06 5.73 8.32
N VAL A 45 -10.48 4.60 7.90
CA VAL A 45 -10.62 4.18 6.50
C VAL A 45 -12.04 3.69 6.19
N HIS A 46 -12.49 3.95 4.97
CA HIS A 46 -13.82 3.55 4.50
C HIS A 46 -14.09 2.06 4.80
N PRO A 47 -15.29 1.69 5.28
CA PRO A 47 -15.59 0.32 5.72
C PRO A 47 -15.33 -0.73 4.63
N ALA A 48 -15.52 -0.34 3.36
CA ALA A 48 -15.24 -1.21 2.22
C ALA A 48 -13.75 -1.60 2.12
N ILE A 49 -12.83 -0.67 2.43
CA ILE A 49 -11.40 -0.97 2.45
C ILE A 49 -11.02 -1.78 3.68
N ASN A 50 -11.66 -1.50 4.82
CA ASN A 50 -11.42 -2.29 6.02
C ASN A 50 -11.87 -3.76 5.86
N ALA A 51 -12.83 -4.03 4.97
CA ALA A 51 -13.21 -5.40 4.60
C ALA A 51 -12.14 -6.15 3.80
N LEU A 52 -11.18 -5.45 3.18
CA LEU A 52 -10.07 -6.03 2.43
C LEU A 52 -8.86 -6.39 3.30
N ARG A 53 -8.95 -6.18 4.62
CA ARG A 53 -7.90 -6.59 5.57
C ARG A 53 -7.65 -8.10 5.45
N GLY A 54 -6.40 -8.49 5.17
CA GLY A 54 -6.03 -9.89 4.96
C GLY A 54 -6.20 -10.40 3.52
N ARG A 55 -6.60 -9.54 2.57
CA ARG A 55 -6.51 -9.82 1.14
C ARG A 55 -5.06 -9.64 0.71
N THR A 56 -4.49 -10.64 0.04
CA THR A 56 -3.13 -10.59 -0.51
C THR A 56 -3.16 -10.27 -2.00
N TYR A 57 -2.10 -9.61 -2.46
CA TYR A 57 -1.83 -9.40 -3.86
C TYR A 57 -0.87 -10.48 -4.34
N THR A 58 -1.30 -11.21 -5.36
CA THR A 58 -0.53 -12.30 -5.97
C THR A 58 0.70 -11.71 -6.66
N SER A 59 1.86 -11.90 -6.04
CA SER A 59 3.19 -11.53 -6.55
C SER A 59 4.23 -12.46 -5.92
N ASP A 60 5.51 -12.38 -6.29
CA ASP A 60 6.54 -13.25 -5.69
C ASP A 60 6.64 -13.12 -4.14
N ALA A 61 6.11 -12.02 -3.59
CA ALA A 61 6.09 -11.74 -2.15
C ALA A 61 4.74 -11.98 -1.45
N ASP A 62 3.64 -12.20 -2.18
CA ASP A 62 2.28 -12.40 -1.63
C ASP A 62 1.88 -11.41 -0.50
N GLU A 63 2.17 -10.11 -0.70
CA GLU A 63 1.93 -9.06 0.30
C GLU A 63 0.45 -8.72 0.47
N GLU A 64 0.07 -8.27 1.67
CA GLU A 64 -1.30 -7.86 1.98
C GLU A 64 -1.61 -6.45 1.48
N PHE A 65 -2.86 -6.23 1.05
CA PHE A 65 -3.36 -4.89 0.78
C PHE A 65 -3.44 -4.07 2.07
N GLN A 66 -2.69 -2.98 2.11
CA GLN A 66 -2.69 -2.04 3.21
C GLN A 66 -3.66 -0.88 2.91
N PRO A 67 -4.59 -0.56 3.83
CA PRO A 67 -5.45 0.60 3.68
C PRO A 67 -4.62 1.90 3.70
N VAL A 68 -4.98 2.83 2.81
CA VAL A 68 -4.34 4.13 2.72
C VAL A 68 -5.38 5.24 2.53
N SER A 69 -5.17 6.38 3.21
CA SER A 69 -5.86 7.64 2.95
C SER A 69 -4.80 8.73 2.79
N LEU A 70 -4.92 9.48 1.71
CA LEU A 70 -4.03 10.57 1.35
C LEU A 70 -4.88 11.84 1.25
N ASN A 71 -4.46 12.87 1.97
CA ASN A 71 -5.12 14.17 1.89
C ASN A 71 -4.78 14.81 0.54
N TYR A 72 -5.79 15.02 -0.31
CA TYR A 72 -5.58 15.53 -1.66
C TYR A 72 -6.66 16.53 -2.04
N GLU A 73 -6.31 17.81 -2.03
CA GLU A 73 -7.19 18.91 -2.36
C GLU A 73 -7.17 19.20 -3.87
N GLY A 74 -7.75 18.31 -4.67
CA GLY A 74 -7.91 18.49 -6.10
C GLY A 74 -9.28 18.05 -6.60
N ASP A 75 -9.73 18.67 -7.69
CA ASP A 75 -11.06 18.43 -8.29
C ASP A 75 -11.14 17.07 -9.03
N GLY A 76 -9.98 16.48 -9.35
CA GLY A 76 -9.86 15.23 -10.07
C GLY A 76 -8.63 14.43 -9.63
N LEU A 77 -8.47 13.22 -10.16
CA LEU A 77 -7.36 12.33 -9.79
C LEU A 77 -5.99 12.96 -10.10
N PRO A 78 -4.99 12.84 -9.21
CA PRO A 78 -3.67 13.38 -9.45
C PRO A 78 -3.00 12.72 -10.66
N SER A 79 -2.21 13.51 -11.39
CA SER A 79 -1.26 12.99 -12.37
C SER A 79 -0.09 12.28 -11.69
N GLU A 80 0.78 11.62 -12.45
CA GLU A 80 2.01 10.96 -11.95
C GLU A 80 2.84 11.91 -11.08
N GLU A 81 3.12 13.13 -11.58
CA GLU A 81 3.86 14.14 -10.84
C GLU A 81 3.11 14.66 -9.60
N GLY A 82 1.78 14.78 -9.70
CA GLY A 82 0.95 15.20 -8.57
C GLY A 82 0.95 14.15 -7.46
N PHE A 83 0.91 12.89 -7.84
CA PHE A 83 0.92 11.75 -6.93
C PHE A 83 2.30 11.60 -6.25
N ALA A 84 3.39 11.79 -7.00
CA ALA A 84 4.74 11.85 -6.44
C ALA A 84 4.84 12.89 -5.31
N LYS A 85 4.26 14.08 -5.52
CA LYS A 85 4.23 15.16 -4.51
C LYS A 85 3.42 14.77 -3.28
N VAL A 86 2.27 14.12 -3.46
CA VAL A 86 1.42 13.66 -2.36
C VAL A 86 2.15 12.64 -1.49
N LEU A 87 2.87 11.72 -2.12
CA LEU A 87 3.67 10.71 -1.42
C LEU A 87 5.05 11.21 -0.97
N HIS A 88 5.42 12.46 -1.29
CA HIS A 88 6.77 13.01 -1.07
C HIS A 88 7.90 12.15 -1.68
N LEU A 89 7.62 11.49 -2.80
CA LEU A 89 8.60 10.66 -3.50
C LEU A 89 9.69 11.51 -4.17
N PRO A 90 10.91 10.98 -4.35
CA PRO A 90 11.95 11.65 -5.11
C PRO A 90 11.52 11.84 -6.57
N SER A 91 12.00 12.92 -7.21
CA SER A 91 11.64 13.26 -8.59
C SER A 91 12.03 12.18 -9.63
N ASP A 92 12.96 11.30 -9.28
CA ASP A 92 13.39 10.17 -10.11
C ASP A 92 12.50 8.92 -9.97
N SER A 93 11.44 8.98 -9.14
CA SER A 93 10.48 7.89 -9.03
C SER A 93 9.67 7.74 -10.30
N GLU A 94 9.74 6.56 -10.91
CA GLU A 94 8.91 6.21 -12.05
C GLU A 94 7.51 5.81 -11.54
N ILE A 95 6.53 6.67 -11.80
CA ILE A 95 5.13 6.43 -11.47
C ILE A 95 4.38 6.22 -12.78
N LYS A 96 3.64 5.13 -12.87
CA LYS A 96 2.78 4.81 -14.00
C LYS A 96 1.33 4.79 -13.58
N VAL A 97 0.51 5.63 -14.22
CA VAL A 97 -0.94 5.62 -14.02
C VAL A 97 -1.60 4.63 -14.97
N MET A 98 -2.50 3.80 -14.43
CA MET A 98 -3.29 2.85 -15.21
C MET A 98 -4.74 2.74 -14.70
N ASP A 99 -5.61 2.24 -15.56
CA ASP A 99 -7.02 2.01 -15.24
C ASP A 99 -7.20 0.67 -14.50
N LEU A 100 -8.24 0.58 -13.67
CA LEU A 100 -8.58 -0.63 -12.90
C LEU A 100 -8.67 -1.89 -13.77
N GLY A 101 -9.32 -1.79 -14.94
CA GLY A 101 -9.50 -2.95 -15.83
C GLY A 101 -8.21 -3.38 -16.54
N TYR A 102 -7.20 -2.50 -16.60
CA TYR A 102 -5.89 -2.86 -17.12
C TYR A 102 -5.01 -3.49 -16.04
N TRP A 103 -5.15 -3.07 -14.78
CA TRP A 103 -4.45 -3.66 -13.65
C TRP A 103 -4.99 -5.05 -13.30
N ASP A 104 -6.32 -5.19 -13.24
CA ASP A 104 -7.01 -6.43 -12.88
C ASP A 104 -7.64 -7.09 -14.11
N VAL A 105 -6.78 -7.55 -15.03
CA VAL A 105 -7.20 -8.19 -16.29
C VAL A 105 -7.94 -9.51 -16.04
N HIS A 106 -7.55 -10.21 -14.98
CA HIS A 106 -8.12 -11.50 -14.60
C HIS A 106 -9.36 -11.39 -13.72
N ASN A 107 -9.69 -10.18 -13.26
CA ASN A 107 -10.82 -9.91 -12.37
C ASN A 107 -10.70 -10.65 -11.03
N ASP A 108 -9.47 -10.83 -10.53
CA ASP A 108 -9.16 -11.49 -9.26
C ASP A 108 -9.36 -10.54 -8.07
N TYR A 109 -9.48 -9.24 -8.33
CA TYR A 109 -9.56 -8.18 -7.32
C TYR A 109 -10.84 -7.34 -7.46
N GLU A 110 -11.95 -7.97 -7.86
CA GLU A 110 -13.27 -7.33 -7.95
C GLU A 110 -13.69 -6.71 -6.61
N ASP A 111 -13.41 -7.38 -5.50
CA ASP A 111 -13.64 -6.89 -4.14
C ASP A 111 -12.87 -5.58 -3.86
N VAL A 112 -11.60 -5.52 -4.28
CA VAL A 112 -10.78 -4.31 -4.16
C VAL A 112 -11.36 -3.18 -5.00
N ARG A 113 -11.75 -3.48 -6.24
CA ARG A 113 -12.32 -2.52 -7.20
C ARG A 113 -13.62 -1.93 -6.68
N ASP A 114 -14.52 -2.78 -6.21
CA ASP A 114 -15.80 -2.34 -5.66
C ASP A 114 -15.59 -1.46 -4.42
N ALA A 115 -14.63 -1.79 -3.57
CA ALA A 115 -14.33 -0.99 -2.39
C ALA A 115 -13.82 0.42 -2.72
N VAL A 116 -12.93 0.55 -3.69
CA VAL A 116 -12.42 1.88 -4.12
C VAL A 116 -13.45 2.66 -4.95
N VAL A 117 -14.31 1.97 -5.70
CA VAL A 117 -15.43 2.60 -6.40
C VAL A 117 -16.48 3.10 -5.41
N ALA A 118 -16.72 2.37 -4.32
CA ALA A 118 -17.61 2.79 -3.24
C ALA A 118 -17.10 4.08 -2.57
N ILE A 119 -15.79 4.21 -2.35
CA ILE A 119 -15.16 5.46 -1.86
C ILE A 119 -15.43 6.63 -2.80
N ALA A 120 -15.35 6.39 -4.10
CA ALA A 120 -15.62 7.39 -5.14
C ALA A 120 -17.12 7.68 -5.33
N GLY A 121 -17.99 7.23 -4.44
CA GLY A 121 -19.45 7.41 -4.53
C GLY A 121 -20.08 6.62 -5.68
N GLY A 122 -19.49 5.48 -6.05
CA GLY A 122 -19.95 4.64 -7.17
C GLY A 122 -19.41 5.08 -8.54
N ASN A 123 -18.47 6.03 -8.58
CA ASN A 123 -17.95 6.56 -9.84
C ASN A 123 -16.58 5.97 -10.19
N ALA A 124 -16.58 4.96 -11.07
CA ALA A 124 -15.35 4.30 -11.53
C ALA A 124 -14.39 5.24 -12.28
N SER A 125 -14.85 6.36 -12.84
CA SER A 125 -13.98 7.35 -13.50
C SER A 125 -13.13 8.14 -12.49
N LEU A 126 -13.47 8.08 -11.22
CA LEU A 126 -12.74 8.72 -10.12
C LEU A 126 -11.85 7.71 -9.37
N VAL A 127 -11.53 6.59 -10.01
CA VAL A 127 -10.60 5.58 -9.48
C VAL A 127 -9.45 5.38 -10.47
N LYS A 128 -8.22 5.31 -9.95
CA LYS A 128 -7.01 4.99 -10.72
C LYS A 128 -6.08 4.09 -9.93
N VAL A 129 -5.25 3.38 -10.67
CA VAL A 129 -4.12 2.61 -10.11
C VAL A 129 -2.83 3.34 -10.44
N TYR A 130 -2.01 3.55 -9.43
CA TYR A 130 -0.67 4.12 -9.56
C TYR A 130 0.34 3.04 -9.23
N ARG A 131 1.18 2.69 -10.20
CA ARG A 131 2.33 1.80 -9.99
C ARG A 131 3.58 2.66 -9.81
N VAL A 132 4.18 2.60 -8.63
CA VAL A 132 5.44 3.27 -8.31
C VAL A 132 6.55 2.24 -8.41
N THR A 133 7.48 2.41 -9.35
CA THR A 133 8.67 1.55 -9.43
C THR A 133 9.57 1.87 -8.22
N GLY A 134 9.81 0.87 -7.38
CA GLY A 134 10.72 0.94 -6.24
C GLY A 134 12.14 0.56 -6.62
N SER A 135 12.97 0.29 -5.61
CA SER A 135 14.35 -0.16 -5.83
C SER A 135 14.38 -1.63 -6.27
N GLY A 136 15.06 -1.91 -7.40
CA GLY A 136 15.26 -3.27 -7.91
C GLY A 136 13.99 -3.86 -8.52
N ALA A 137 13.62 -5.07 -8.08
CA ALA A 137 12.44 -5.80 -8.53
C ALA A 137 11.15 -5.40 -7.78
N ARG A 138 11.17 -4.35 -6.95
CA ARG A 138 10.00 -3.96 -6.13
C ARG A 138 9.17 -2.91 -6.85
N ALA A 139 7.85 -3.08 -6.86
CA ALA A 139 6.89 -2.11 -7.35
C ALA A 139 5.74 -1.95 -6.34
N GLU A 140 5.34 -0.71 -6.05
CA GLU A 140 4.21 -0.44 -5.17
C GLU A 140 2.99 -0.08 -6.01
N TYR A 141 1.88 -0.78 -5.79
CA TYR A 141 0.61 -0.51 -6.44
C TYR A 141 -0.31 0.21 -5.47
N TYR A 142 -0.78 1.39 -5.85
CA TYR A 142 -1.75 2.18 -5.11
C TYR A 142 -3.05 2.22 -5.91
N VAL A 143 -4.08 1.55 -5.40
CA VAL A 143 -5.43 1.59 -5.97
C VAL A 143 -6.22 2.62 -5.17
N LEU A 144 -6.50 3.77 -5.78
CA LEU A 144 -7.05 4.93 -5.07
C LEU A 144 -8.33 5.44 -5.74
N GLY A 145 -9.33 5.72 -4.92
CA GLY A 145 -10.55 6.43 -5.30
C GLY A 145 -10.57 7.85 -4.73
N LEU A 146 -11.02 8.81 -5.52
CA LEU A 146 -11.23 10.19 -5.08
C LEU A 146 -12.60 10.33 -4.41
N ALA A 147 -12.59 10.49 -3.09
CA ALA A 147 -13.80 10.78 -2.31
C ALA A 147 -14.16 12.27 -2.45
N LYS A 148 -14.92 12.63 -3.51
CA LYS A 148 -15.33 14.02 -3.78
C LYS A 148 -16.03 14.72 -2.61
N GLU A 149 -16.75 13.97 -1.79
CA GLU A 149 -17.45 14.51 -0.62
C GLU A 149 -16.48 15.00 0.47
N LYS A 150 -15.31 14.35 0.58
CA LYS A 150 -14.30 14.61 1.61
C LYS A 150 -13.06 15.35 1.08
N GLY A 151 -12.83 15.35 -0.24
CA GLY A 151 -11.61 15.89 -0.84
C GLY A 151 -10.37 15.11 -0.43
N VAL A 152 -10.46 13.77 -0.39
CA VAL A 152 -9.35 12.88 -0.03
C VAL A 152 -9.26 11.71 -1.02
N LEU A 153 -8.06 11.16 -1.17
CA LEU A 153 -7.83 9.93 -1.92
C LEU A 153 -7.75 8.77 -0.93
N GLU A 154 -8.68 7.84 -1.03
CA GLU A 154 -8.73 6.65 -0.17
C GLU A 154 -8.67 5.38 -1.01
N GLY A 155 -8.05 4.34 -0.47
CA GLY A 155 -8.00 3.05 -1.13
C GLY A 155 -7.02 2.08 -0.47
N VAL A 156 -6.36 1.27 -1.29
CA VAL A 156 -5.35 0.30 -0.86
C VAL A 156 -4.01 0.55 -1.52
N LYS A 157 -2.95 0.19 -0.82
CA LYS A 157 -1.60 0.06 -1.36
C LYS A 157 -1.10 -1.37 -1.16
N VAL A 158 -0.28 -1.86 -2.06
CA VAL A 158 0.39 -3.16 -1.90
C VAL A 158 1.77 -3.12 -2.53
N LEU A 159 2.71 -3.81 -1.89
CA LEU A 159 4.05 -4.00 -2.43
C LEU A 159 4.06 -5.29 -3.26
N ALA A 160 4.56 -5.24 -4.47
CA ALA A 160 4.75 -6.40 -5.33
C ALA A 160 6.24 -6.56 -5.64
N VAL A 161 6.69 -7.80 -5.74
CA VAL A 161 8.02 -8.14 -6.27
C VAL A 161 7.84 -8.75 -7.65
N GLU A 162 8.44 -8.10 -8.65
CA GLU A 162 8.48 -8.48 -10.06
C GLU A 162 9.90 -8.95 -10.39
N SER A 163 10.19 -10.22 -10.10
CA SER A 163 11.47 -10.90 -10.39
C SER A 163 11.42 -11.75 -11.65
#